data_AF-A0A4R7D1G6-F1
#
_entry.id   AF-A0A4R7D1G6-F1
#
_cell.length_a   1.000
_cell.length_b   1.000
_cell.length_c   1.000
_cell.angle_alpha   90.00
_cell.angle_beta   90.00
_cell.angle_gamma   90.00
#
_symmetry.space_group_name_H-M   'P 1'
#
loop_
_entity.id
_entity.type
_entity.pdbx_description
1 polymer ?
#
loop_
_entity_poly.entity_id
_entity_poly.type
_entity_poly.pdbx_seq_one_letter_code
_entity_poly.pdbx_strand_id
1 'polypeptide(L)'
;MNKCFILVLVSVLMLGSKKPFSPQSETALAYPLEKERIVESIVFIAGIDEGDNTYYNNAKRYFEKQGMPIVDSLCTIDEIIAYVNKAGEQHIKFQEINIVSHSNAWLGMSLKTTVNGERITVKSLQRAMATNSIASIRDEFMNDTKVIFHSCGLGKNKQLLEELKHVLAAEQVIASPYFNVFGGKYAEHYLAKPYYGYYPTAESKGPAYLAKEFEQEYPNVAIEWFTALKTRQESSFGEAYSFKFNIPVEWEFTFDSVTDIPTLEDKEAIMDWISESPEMAEVIYKLQIPIEKFRWRSTVKGNKLIIKGKTTVLCILAPILQSNDVNEYQNATVEDPSLYQIL
;
A
#
# COMPACT_ATOMS: atom_id res chain seq x y z
N MET A 1 19.48 46.46 75.67
CA MET A 1 20.83 47.03 75.43
C MET A 1 20.94 47.39 73.96
N ASN A 2 20.49 48.61 73.63
CA ASN A 2 20.63 49.25 72.33
C ASN A 2 21.60 50.41 72.51
N LYS A 3 22.67 50.47 71.71
CA LYS A 3 23.55 51.63 71.62
C LYS A 3 23.46 52.20 70.21
N CYS A 4 22.69 53.28 70.07
CA CYS A 4 22.95 54.31 69.06
C CYS A 4 24.28 54.99 69.42
N PHE A 5 25.18 55.19 68.47
CA PHE A 5 26.01 56.41 68.38
C PHE A 5 26.73 56.47 67.02
N ILE A 6 26.35 57.49 66.25
CA ILE A 6 27.12 58.38 65.38
C ILE A 6 28.31 57.80 64.59
N LEU A 7 28.25 57.94 63.27
CA LEU A 7 29.46 58.07 62.44
C LEU A 7 29.33 59.24 61.47
N VAL A 8 30.37 60.08 61.53
CA VAL A 8 30.53 61.38 60.89
C VAL A 8 30.84 61.22 59.41
N LEU A 9 30.17 62.05 58.62
CA LEU A 9 30.36 62.21 57.18
C LEU A 9 31.64 63.02 56.92
N VAL A 10 32.59 62.48 56.16
CA VAL A 10 33.58 63.30 55.44
C VAL A 10 33.72 62.76 54.03
N SER A 11 33.19 63.52 53.09
CA SER A 11 33.30 63.34 51.65
C SER A 11 34.62 63.93 51.18
N VAL A 12 35.45 63.16 50.48
CA VAL A 12 36.43 63.72 49.53
C VAL A 12 36.44 62.88 48.26
N LEU A 13 36.31 63.59 47.15
CA LEU A 13 36.20 63.10 45.79
C LEU A 13 37.50 62.48 45.25
N MET A 14 37.29 61.39 44.50
CA MET A 14 37.85 61.03 43.19
C MET A 14 39.35 61.15 42.95
N LEU A 15 39.98 60.05 42.51
CA LEU A 15 40.48 59.88 41.14
C LEU A 15 41.18 58.52 40.94
N GLY A 16 40.80 57.83 39.85
CA GLY A 16 41.70 56.95 39.10
C GLY A 16 41.70 55.46 39.47
N SER A 17 41.02 54.65 38.66
CA SER A 17 41.48 53.30 38.30
C SER A 17 40.80 52.84 37.01
N LYS A 18 41.63 52.46 36.04
CA LYS A 18 41.25 51.94 34.72
C LYS A 18 40.40 50.68 34.87
N LYS A 19 39.28 50.58 34.14
CA LYS A 19 38.51 49.34 34.02
C LYS A 19 39.35 48.28 33.30
N PRO A 20 39.32 47.01 33.75
CA PRO A 20 39.97 45.92 33.04
C PRO A 20 39.20 45.55 31.76
N PHE A 21 39.95 44.99 30.81
CA PHE A 21 39.57 44.49 29.50
C PHE A 21 38.21 43.76 29.47
N SER A 22 37.39 44.04 28.45
CA SER A 22 36.28 43.18 28.04
C SER A 22 36.84 41.89 27.43
N PRO A 23 36.29 40.70 27.72
CA PRO A 23 36.61 39.51 26.96
C PRO A 23 36.13 39.69 25.51
N GLN A 24 37.04 39.46 24.56
CA GLN A 24 36.69 39.36 23.15
C GLN A 24 35.67 38.24 22.97
N SER A 25 34.62 38.53 22.19
CA SER A 25 33.68 37.52 21.69
C SER A 25 34.48 36.42 21.00
N GLU A 26 34.43 35.20 21.54
CA GLU A 26 34.76 34.01 20.78
C GLU A 26 33.83 33.99 19.57
N THR A 27 34.38 34.34 18.41
CA THR A 27 33.76 34.03 17.13
C THR A 27 33.76 32.52 17.03
N ALA A 28 32.66 31.89 17.47
CA ALA A 28 32.38 30.51 17.17
C ALA A 28 32.51 30.35 15.65
N LEU A 29 33.45 29.51 15.21
CA LEU A 29 33.54 29.07 13.83
C LEU A 29 32.22 28.37 13.50
N ALA A 30 31.30 29.11 12.88
CA ALA A 30 30.11 28.54 12.31
C ALA A 30 30.58 27.60 11.19
N TYR A 31 30.50 26.29 11.47
CA TYR A 31 30.58 25.28 10.43
C TYR A 31 29.55 25.67 9.36
N PRO A 32 29.92 25.65 8.06
CA PRO A 32 28.95 25.93 7.02
C PRO A 32 27.78 24.95 7.21
N LEU A 33 26.56 25.48 7.39
CA LEU A 33 25.36 24.67 7.37
C LEU A 33 25.40 23.88 6.06
N GLU A 34 25.49 22.55 6.14
CA GLU A 34 25.35 21.72 4.95
C GLU A 34 23.99 22.02 4.33
N LYS A 35 24.02 22.51 3.10
CA LYS A 35 22.82 22.94 2.40
C LYS A 35 22.03 21.68 2.03
N GLU A 36 20.78 21.62 2.49
CA GLU A 36 19.84 20.56 2.13
C GLU A 36 19.78 20.40 0.60
N ARG A 37 20.00 19.16 0.14
CA ARG A 37 19.90 18.77 -1.25
C ARG A 37 18.50 18.22 -1.50
N ILE A 38 17.76 18.89 -2.36
CA ILE A 38 16.44 18.45 -2.79
C ILE A 38 16.59 17.54 -4.03
N VAL A 39 15.96 16.36 -3.96
CA VAL A 39 15.79 15.43 -5.07
C VAL A 39 14.31 15.45 -5.45
N GLU A 40 14.01 15.70 -6.72
CA GLU A 40 12.62 15.84 -7.19
C GLU A 40 11.83 14.56 -6.97
N SER A 41 12.37 13.40 -7.37
CA SER A 41 11.66 12.13 -7.25
C SER A 41 12.60 10.96 -7.03
N ILE A 42 12.12 9.94 -6.32
CA ILE A 42 12.75 8.63 -6.19
C ILE A 42 11.69 7.53 -6.30
N VAL A 43 12.06 6.40 -6.91
CA VAL A 43 11.15 5.27 -7.13
C VAL A 43 11.66 4.02 -6.41
N PHE A 44 10.81 3.43 -5.58
CA PHE A 44 11.03 2.14 -4.97
C PHE A 44 10.22 1.07 -5.72
N ILE A 45 10.92 0.11 -6.34
CA ILE A 45 10.31 -1.09 -6.93
C ILE A 45 10.26 -2.15 -5.83
N ALA A 46 9.16 -2.17 -5.08
CA ALA A 46 9.06 -2.89 -3.81
C ALA A 46 8.42 -4.28 -3.97
N GLY A 47 8.99 -5.08 -4.87
CA GLY A 47 8.61 -6.46 -5.10
C GLY A 47 9.36 -7.08 -6.27
N ILE A 48 9.11 -8.38 -6.46
CA ILE A 48 9.78 -9.21 -7.47
C ILE A 48 8.71 -9.90 -8.30
N ASP A 49 8.92 -9.94 -9.61
CA ASP A 49 8.05 -10.67 -10.53
C ASP A 49 8.22 -12.19 -10.36
N GLU A 50 7.10 -12.93 -10.34
CA GLU A 50 7.09 -14.38 -10.25
C GLU A 50 6.44 -15.00 -11.49
N GLY A 51 6.99 -16.13 -11.97
CA GLY A 51 6.48 -16.84 -13.15
C GLY A 51 6.54 -15.97 -14.41
N ASP A 52 5.41 -15.85 -15.10
CA ASP A 52 5.28 -15.06 -16.33
C ASP A 52 4.86 -13.59 -16.08
N ASN A 53 4.73 -13.16 -14.81
CA ASN A 53 4.44 -11.77 -14.48
C ASN A 53 5.62 -10.86 -14.84
N THR A 54 5.36 -9.64 -15.31
CA THR A 54 6.39 -8.65 -15.69
C THR A 54 6.11 -7.26 -15.13
N TYR A 55 5.21 -7.16 -14.14
CA TYR A 55 4.75 -5.89 -13.58
C TYR A 55 5.88 -5.02 -13.04
N TYR A 56 6.73 -5.57 -12.15
CA TYR A 56 7.79 -4.80 -11.51
C TYR A 56 8.89 -4.43 -12.51
N ASN A 57 9.25 -5.34 -13.40
CA ASN A 57 10.23 -5.08 -14.45
C ASN A 57 9.74 -4.01 -15.44
N ASN A 58 8.46 -4.04 -15.82
CA ASN A 58 7.89 -3.02 -16.71
C ASN A 58 7.79 -1.66 -16.03
N ALA A 59 7.41 -1.61 -14.74
CA ALA A 59 7.39 -0.38 -13.96
C ALA A 59 8.79 0.23 -13.84
N LYS A 60 9.80 -0.60 -13.52
CA LYS A 60 11.21 -0.18 -13.50
C LYS A 60 11.61 0.48 -14.82
N ARG A 61 11.39 -0.21 -15.94
CA ARG A 61 11.72 0.32 -17.28
C ARG A 61 11.00 1.63 -17.59
N TYR A 62 9.74 1.77 -17.19
CA TYR A 62 8.96 2.99 -17.39
C TYR A 62 9.57 4.18 -16.66
N PHE A 63 9.96 4.01 -15.39
CA PHE A 63 10.57 5.09 -14.62
C PHE A 63 12.03 5.37 -15.00
N GLU A 64 12.81 4.35 -15.42
CA GLU A 64 14.17 4.53 -15.94
C GLU A 64 14.19 5.43 -17.18
N LYS A 65 13.22 5.24 -18.09
CA LYS A 65 13.08 6.07 -19.29
C LYS A 65 12.77 7.53 -18.99
N GLN A 66 12.17 7.81 -17.84
CA GLN A 66 11.92 9.18 -17.36
C GLN A 66 13.13 9.77 -16.62
N GLY A 67 14.23 9.02 -16.49
CA GLY A 67 15.43 9.46 -15.79
C GLY A 67 15.27 9.51 -14.27
N MET A 68 14.25 8.84 -13.71
CA MET A 68 14.02 8.83 -12.26
C MET A 68 14.99 7.87 -11.56
N PRO A 69 15.60 8.27 -10.42
CA PRO A 69 16.38 7.37 -9.57
C PRO A 69 15.53 6.19 -9.07
N ILE A 70 16.07 4.97 -9.18
CA ILE A 70 15.37 3.74 -8.78
C ILE A 70 16.14 2.99 -7.69
N VAL A 71 15.39 2.49 -6.71
CA VAL A 71 15.81 1.50 -5.72
C VAL A 71 14.92 0.28 -5.85
N ASP A 72 15.46 -0.86 -6.26
CA ASP A 72 14.71 -2.10 -6.54
C ASP A 72 15.10 -3.28 -5.64
N SER A 73 15.89 -3.02 -4.60
CA SER A 73 16.37 -4.03 -3.65
C SER A 73 15.60 -4.06 -2.32
N LEU A 74 14.62 -3.16 -2.12
CA LEU A 74 13.91 -3.00 -0.84
C LEU A 74 12.47 -3.46 -1.01
N CYS A 75 12.06 -4.47 -0.24
CA CYS A 75 10.77 -5.15 -0.40
C CYS A 75 9.86 -5.00 0.83
N THR A 76 10.22 -4.11 1.76
CA THR A 76 9.50 -3.89 3.01
C THR A 76 9.37 -2.39 3.30
N ILE A 77 8.33 -1.99 4.03
CA ILE A 77 8.16 -0.59 4.39
C ILE A 77 9.23 -0.12 5.39
N ASP A 78 9.68 -1.01 6.28
CA ASP A 78 10.78 -0.73 7.22
C ASP A 78 12.08 -0.38 6.49
N GLU A 79 12.44 -1.14 5.45
CA GLU A 79 13.62 -0.85 4.63
C GLU A 79 13.51 0.49 3.92
N ILE A 80 12.33 0.84 3.40
CA ILE A 80 12.08 2.14 2.75
C ILE A 80 12.21 3.27 3.78
N ILE A 81 11.62 3.12 4.96
CA ILE A 81 11.74 4.10 6.05
C ILE A 81 13.21 4.29 6.45
N ALA A 82 13.95 3.19 6.64
CA ALA A 82 15.37 3.24 6.97
C ALA A 82 16.19 3.94 5.88
N TYR A 83 15.88 3.71 4.60
CA TYR A 83 16.51 4.38 3.48
C TYR A 83 16.26 5.90 3.52
N VAL A 84 15.01 6.32 3.71
CA VAL A 84 14.63 7.73 3.76
C VAL A 84 15.26 8.43 4.97
N ASN A 85 15.23 7.81 6.15
CA ASN A 85 15.89 8.34 7.34
C ASN A 85 17.38 8.57 7.12
N LYS A 86 18.08 7.58 6.52
CA LYS A 86 19.50 7.70 6.20
C LYS A 86 19.79 8.80 5.18
N ALA A 87 18.92 8.97 4.18
CA ALA A 87 19.04 10.07 3.22
C ALA A 87 18.88 11.44 3.91
N GLY A 88 17.90 11.57 4.80
CA GLY A 88 17.67 12.78 5.59
C GLY A 88 18.85 13.13 6.51
N GLU A 89 19.48 12.13 7.15
CA GLU A 89 20.72 12.29 7.92
C GLU A 89 21.90 12.79 7.07
N GLN A 90 21.85 12.58 5.76
CA GLN A 90 22.81 13.07 4.77
C GLN A 90 22.33 14.37 4.10
N HIS A 91 21.35 15.06 4.69
CA HIS A 91 20.76 16.30 4.19
C HIS A 91 20.15 16.15 2.78
N ILE A 92 19.60 14.97 2.45
CA ILE A 92 18.87 14.71 1.22
C ILE A 92 17.38 14.65 1.54
N LYS A 93 16.59 15.48 0.85
CA LYS A 93 15.14 15.51 0.94
C LYS A 93 14.51 15.16 -0.40
N PHE A 94 13.46 14.35 -0.39
CA PHE A 94 12.71 13.98 -1.60
C PHE A 94 11.43 14.82 -1.69
N GLN A 95 11.09 15.36 -2.86
CA GLN A 95 9.76 15.96 -3.05
C GLN A 95 8.72 14.87 -3.27
N GLU A 96 9.07 13.84 -4.04
CA GLU A 96 8.20 12.71 -4.35
C GLU A 96 8.88 11.37 -4.08
N ILE A 97 8.17 10.50 -3.36
CA ILE A 97 8.54 9.11 -3.15
C ILE A 97 7.50 8.23 -3.83
N ASN A 98 7.90 7.60 -4.93
CA ASN A 98 7.06 6.67 -5.67
C ASN A 98 7.30 5.24 -5.16
N ILE A 99 6.27 4.53 -4.73
CA ILE A 99 6.36 3.14 -4.27
C ILE A 99 5.51 2.26 -5.19
N VAL A 100 6.18 1.39 -5.94
CA VAL A 100 5.55 0.39 -6.81
C VAL A 100 5.41 -0.91 -6.03
N SER A 101 4.18 -1.33 -5.77
CA SER A 101 3.88 -2.62 -5.15
C SER A 101 2.55 -3.15 -5.68
N HIS A 102 2.38 -4.46 -5.78
CA HIS A 102 1.04 -5.00 -5.99
C HIS A 102 0.17 -4.72 -4.77
N SER A 103 -1.10 -4.45 -5.01
CA SER A 103 -2.12 -4.47 -3.98
C SER A 103 -3.26 -5.34 -4.44
N ASN A 104 -3.86 -6.02 -3.48
CA ASN A 104 -5.00 -6.88 -3.68
C ASN A 104 -6.14 -6.30 -2.84
N ALA A 105 -7.28 -6.05 -3.48
CA ALA A 105 -8.44 -5.41 -2.83
C ALA A 105 -8.93 -6.15 -1.58
N TRP A 106 -8.62 -7.46 -1.47
CA TRP A 106 -9.05 -8.34 -0.38
C TRP A 106 -7.96 -8.61 0.66
N LEU A 107 -6.70 -8.74 0.22
CA LEU A 107 -5.58 -9.24 1.05
C LEU A 107 -4.56 -8.15 1.42
N GLY A 108 -4.82 -6.90 1.05
CA GLY A 108 -3.89 -5.78 1.27
C GLY A 108 -2.70 -5.80 0.31
N MET A 109 -1.68 -5.00 0.63
CA MET A 109 -0.52 -4.80 -0.22
C MET A 109 0.46 -5.97 -0.16
N SER A 110 1.17 -6.25 -1.26
CA SER A 110 2.25 -7.24 -1.27
C SER A 110 3.48 -6.77 -0.51
N LEU A 111 3.67 -5.46 -0.42
CA LEU A 111 4.67 -4.86 0.47
C LEU A 111 4.49 -5.40 1.89
N LYS A 112 5.58 -5.80 2.51
CA LYS A 112 5.58 -6.34 3.88
C LYS A 112 5.95 -5.28 4.90
N THR A 113 5.59 -5.51 6.17
CA THR A 113 6.04 -4.65 7.27
C THR A 113 7.56 -4.72 7.46
N THR A 114 8.11 -5.93 7.57
CA THR A 114 9.55 -6.23 7.67
C THR A 114 9.90 -7.45 6.82
N VAL A 115 11.19 -7.83 6.75
CA VAL A 115 11.68 -8.95 5.90
C VAL A 115 10.94 -10.27 6.22
N ASN A 116 10.74 -10.52 7.52
CA ASN A 116 10.01 -11.68 8.04
C ASN A 116 8.58 -11.32 8.47
N GLY A 117 8.13 -10.11 8.13
CA GLY A 117 6.85 -9.56 8.53
C GLY A 117 5.68 -10.01 7.65
N GLU A 118 4.51 -9.52 8.02
CA GLU A 118 3.26 -9.78 7.32
C GLU A 118 3.08 -8.83 6.14
N ARG A 119 2.19 -9.20 5.22
CA ARG A 119 1.65 -8.28 4.20
C ARG A 119 1.03 -7.06 4.86
N ILE A 120 1.13 -5.91 4.21
CA ILE A 120 0.57 -4.66 4.73
C ILE A 120 -0.96 -4.66 4.67
N THR A 121 -1.54 -4.47 5.85
CA THR A 121 -2.95 -4.22 6.16
C THR A 121 -2.98 -3.21 7.30
N VAL A 122 -4.14 -2.61 7.57
CA VAL A 122 -4.29 -1.71 8.73
C VAL A 122 -3.84 -2.40 10.02
N LYS A 123 -4.30 -3.63 10.26
CA LYS A 123 -3.97 -4.38 11.48
C LYS A 123 -2.48 -4.72 11.59
N SER A 124 -1.85 -5.12 10.48
CA SER A 124 -0.44 -5.49 10.51
C SER A 124 0.48 -4.29 10.66
N LEU A 125 0.15 -3.13 10.08
CA LEU A 125 0.86 -1.86 10.32
C LEU A 125 0.71 -1.41 11.78
N GLN A 126 -0.52 -1.33 12.30
CA GLN A 126 -0.78 -0.93 13.68
C GLN A 126 -0.05 -1.82 14.69
N ARG A 127 -0.07 -3.14 14.46
CA ARG A 127 0.68 -4.10 15.28
C ARG A 127 2.18 -3.82 15.18
N ALA A 128 2.69 -3.66 13.97
CA ALA A 128 4.11 -3.46 13.74
C ALA A 128 4.65 -2.19 14.41
N MET A 129 3.86 -1.11 14.40
CA MET A 129 4.13 0.12 15.14
C MET A 129 4.06 -0.08 16.66
N ALA A 130 2.98 -0.70 17.15
CA ALA A 130 2.79 -0.90 18.59
C ALA A 130 3.89 -1.77 19.23
N THR A 131 4.46 -2.70 18.46
CA THR A 131 5.59 -3.54 18.91
C THR A 131 6.96 -2.95 18.59
N ASN A 132 7.04 -1.74 18.03
CA ASN A 132 8.29 -1.11 17.54
C ASN A 132 9.11 -2.03 16.62
N SER A 133 8.42 -2.81 15.79
CA SER A 133 9.06 -3.74 14.85
C SER A 133 9.47 -3.09 13.53
N ILE A 134 8.90 -1.92 13.23
CA ILE A 134 9.32 -1.04 12.14
C ILE A 134 9.90 0.24 12.74
N ALA A 135 10.90 0.82 12.09
CA ALA A 135 11.48 2.09 12.48
C ALA A 135 10.45 3.22 12.35
N SER A 136 10.50 4.18 13.27
CA SER A 136 9.79 5.46 13.09
C SER A 136 10.53 6.30 12.05
N ILE A 137 9.79 6.82 11.08
CA ILE A 137 10.30 7.85 10.20
C ILE A 137 10.37 9.18 10.97
N ARG A 138 11.33 10.03 10.62
CA ARG A 138 11.47 11.35 11.25
C ARG A 138 10.72 12.40 10.44
N ASP A 139 9.75 13.07 11.06
CA ASP A 139 8.86 14.05 10.42
C ASP A 139 9.62 15.12 9.63
N GLU A 140 10.76 15.60 10.14
CA GLU A 140 11.55 16.62 9.47
C GLU A 140 12.07 16.21 8.08
N PHE A 141 12.20 14.91 7.82
CA PHE A 141 12.64 14.37 6.53
C PHE A 141 11.48 14.18 5.54
N MET A 142 10.24 14.23 6.02
CA MET A 142 9.02 13.97 5.25
C MET A 142 8.12 15.20 5.06
N ASN A 143 8.40 16.30 5.76
CA ASN A 143 7.73 17.59 5.54
C ASN A 143 7.72 17.94 4.05
N ASP A 144 6.59 18.39 3.50
CA ASP A 144 6.43 18.72 2.07
C ASP A 144 6.68 17.56 1.08
N THR A 145 6.81 16.33 1.56
CA THR A 145 7.02 15.13 0.72
C THR A 145 5.69 14.48 0.38
N LYS A 146 5.50 14.20 -0.91
CA LYS A 146 4.38 13.38 -1.41
C LYS A 146 4.82 11.92 -1.52
N VAL A 147 4.02 11.00 -1.00
CA VAL A 147 4.22 9.56 -1.22
C VAL A 147 3.16 9.07 -2.19
N ILE A 148 3.60 8.53 -3.33
CA ILE A 148 2.74 8.06 -4.42
C ILE A 148 2.83 6.54 -4.50
N PHE A 149 1.72 5.86 -4.25
CA PHE A 149 1.63 4.41 -4.39
C PHE A 149 1.08 4.01 -5.76
N HIS A 150 1.93 3.36 -6.54
CA HIS A 150 1.54 2.65 -7.77
C HIS A 150 1.10 1.24 -7.40
N SER A 151 -0.06 1.18 -6.74
CA SER A 151 -0.63 -0.03 -6.15
C SER A 151 -2.09 -0.22 -6.55
N CYS A 152 -2.39 -1.37 -7.16
CA CYS A 152 -3.69 -1.65 -7.78
C CYS A 152 -4.85 -1.52 -6.77
N GLY A 153 -5.76 -0.57 -7.00
CA GLY A 153 -6.97 -0.39 -6.20
C GLY A 153 -6.78 0.18 -4.80
N LEU A 154 -5.56 0.56 -4.40
CA LEU A 154 -5.27 1.05 -3.06
C LEU A 154 -6.06 2.34 -2.72
N GLY A 155 -6.32 3.19 -3.71
CA GLY A 155 -7.15 4.40 -3.58
C GLY A 155 -8.57 4.17 -3.05
N LYS A 156 -9.10 2.94 -3.13
CA LYS A 156 -10.40 2.59 -2.54
C LYS A 156 -10.33 2.33 -1.03
N ASN A 157 -9.17 1.97 -0.50
CA ASN A 157 -8.97 1.64 0.90
C ASN A 157 -8.45 2.85 1.68
N LYS A 158 -9.35 3.80 1.96
CA LYS A 158 -9.01 5.03 2.68
C LYS A 158 -8.39 4.77 4.05
N GLN A 159 -8.90 3.76 4.78
CA GLN A 159 -8.37 3.42 6.09
C GLN A 159 -6.90 2.97 6.02
N LEU A 160 -6.54 2.16 5.03
CA LEU A 160 -5.14 1.75 4.83
C LEU A 160 -4.26 2.92 4.39
N LEU A 161 -4.76 3.82 3.54
CA LEU A 161 -4.01 5.00 3.13
C LEU A 161 -3.74 5.96 4.28
N GLU A 162 -4.72 6.18 5.17
CA GLU A 162 -4.51 6.97 6.40
C GLU A 162 -3.45 6.33 7.31
N GLU A 163 -3.49 5.00 7.46
CA GLU A 163 -2.47 4.29 8.24
C GLU A 163 -1.08 4.40 7.60
N LEU A 164 -0.98 4.31 6.28
CA LEU A 164 0.29 4.51 5.55
C LEU A 164 0.79 5.95 5.68
N LYS A 165 -0.10 6.94 5.62
CA LYS A 165 0.22 8.35 5.85
C LYS A 165 0.80 8.55 7.24
N HIS A 166 0.20 7.93 8.26
CA HIS A 166 0.69 7.97 9.63
C HIS A 166 2.06 7.30 9.78
N VAL A 167 2.22 6.08 9.27
CA VAL A 167 3.49 5.32 9.32
C VAL A 167 4.64 6.06 8.64
N LEU A 168 4.37 6.71 7.51
CA LEU A 168 5.37 7.42 6.71
C LEU A 168 5.49 8.91 7.08
N ALA A 169 4.74 9.41 8.07
CA ALA A 169 4.71 10.83 8.45
C ALA A 169 4.62 11.77 7.22
N ALA A 170 3.94 11.32 6.16
CA ALA A 170 3.88 12.04 4.90
C ALA A 170 2.81 13.12 4.96
N GLU A 171 3.06 14.28 4.37
CA GLU A 171 2.03 15.32 4.24
C GLU A 171 0.89 14.83 3.34
N GLN A 172 1.24 14.13 2.26
CA GLN A 172 0.28 13.59 1.30
C GLN A 172 0.61 12.15 0.95
N VAL A 173 -0.42 11.30 0.97
CA VAL A 173 -0.36 9.96 0.38
C VAL A 173 -1.35 9.86 -0.77
N ILE A 174 -0.85 9.44 -1.92
CA ILE A 174 -1.58 9.43 -3.19
C ILE A 174 -1.64 8.01 -3.73
N ALA A 175 -2.83 7.53 -4.08
CA ALA A 175 -2.99 6.22 -4.74
C ALA A 175 -4.22 6.17 -5.63
N SER A 176 -4.13 5.45 -6.74
CA SER A 176 -5.27 5.26 -7.64
C SER A 176 -6.25 4.20 -7.10
N PRO A 177 -7.57 4.40 -7.21
CA PRO A 177 -8.56 3.33 -6.99
C PRO A 177 -8.62 2.34 -8.17
N TYR A 178 -7.86 2.59 -9.23
CA TYR A 178 -7.80 1.77 -10.43
C TYR A 178 -6.58 0.84 -10.45
N PHE A 179 -6.55 -0.05 -11.43
CA PHE A 179 -5.44 -0.96 -11.67
C PHE A 179 -4.31 -0.20 -12.39
N ASN A 180 -3.09 -0.30 -11.89
CA ASN A 180 -1.91 0.23 -12.58
C ASN A 180 -1.45 -0.83 -13.57
N VAL A 181 -1.40 -0.49 -14.86
CA VAL A 181 -0.89 -1.39 -15.91
C VAL A 181 0.43 -0.84 -16.39
N PHE A 182 1.51 -1.59 -16.21
CA PHE A 182 2.83 -1.29 -16.76
C PHE A 182 3.18 -2.27 -17.88
N GLY A 183 3.74 -1.77 -18.97
CA GLY A 183 4.11 -2.55 -20.16
C GLY A 183 2.92 -2.92 -21.02
N GLY A 184 1.92 -2.03 -21.12
CA GLY A 184 0.83 -2.17 -22.07
C GLY A 184 1.30 -2.23 -23.52
N LYS A 185 0.46 -2.79 -24.39
CA LYS A 185 0.77 -2.94 -25.81
C LYS A 185 0.80 -1.58 -26.53
N TYR A 186 -0.04 -0.65 -26.10
CA TYR A 186 -0.23 0.65 -26.74
C TYR A 186 0.26 1.83 -25.89
N ALA A 187 0.50 1.63 -24.60
CA ALA A 187 1.12 2.60 -23.71
C ALA A 187 1.94 1.91 -22.62
N GLU A 188 3.07 2.51 -22.22
CA GLU A 188 3.96 1.92 -21.22
C GLU A 188 3.37 1.92 -19.81
N HIS A 189 2.49 2.89 -19.51
CA HIS A 189 1.72 2.96 -18.28
C HIS A 189 0.34 3.55 -18.56
N TYR A 190 -0.69 2.93 -17.98
CA TYR A 190 -2.04 3.48 -17.95
C TYR A 190 -2.84 2.92 -16.77
N LEU A 191 -3.99 3.54 -16.49
CA LEU A 191 -4.93 3.06 -15.48
C LEU A 191 -6.09 2.30 -16.13
N ALA A 192 -6.48 1.18 -15.52
CA ALA A 192 -7.64 0.41 -15.95
C ALA A 192 -8.63 0.21 -14.81
N LYS A 193 -9.91 0.38 -15.08
CA LYS A 193 -10.98 0.12 -14.12
C LYS A 193 -11.23 -1.39 -14.02
N PRO A 194 -11.09 -1.99 -12.82
CA PRO A 194 -11.34 -3.42 -12.64
C PRO A 194 -12.82 -3.71 -12.37
N TYR A 195 -13.29 -4.81 -12.94
CA TYR A 195 -14.60 -5.43 -12.71
C TYR A 195 -14.39 -6.89 -12.33
N TYR A 196 -15.12 -7.36 -11.32
CA TYR A 196 -14.86 -8.67 -10.72
C TYR A 196 -16.06 -9.60 -10.86
N GLY A 197 -15.77 -10.83 -11.23
CA GLY A 197 -16.72 -11.94 -11.18
C GLY A 197 -16.07 -13.14 -10.51
N TYR A 198 -16.89 -14.04 -9.97
CA TYR A 198 -16.40 -15.14 -9.15
C TYR A 198 -17.08 -16.45 -9.54
N TYR A 199 -16.34 -17.55 -9.43
CA TYR A 199 -16.92 -18.89 -9.50
C TYR A 199 -16.07 -19.89 -8.69
N PRO A 200 -16.68 -20.98 -8.18
CA PRO A 200 -15.94 -22.03 -7.49
C PRO A 200 -14.82 -22.58 -8.38
N THR A 201 -13.61 -22.72 -7.84
CA THR A 201 -12.44 -23.05 -8.68
C THR A 201 -12.66 -24.36 -9.44
N ALA A 202 -12.37 -24.35 -10.75
CA ALA A 202 -12.59 -25.46 -11.69
C ALA A 202 -14.05 -25.80 -12.02
N GLU A 203 -15.01 -24.95 -11.62
CA GLU A 203 -16.44 -25.13 -11.90
C GLU A 203 -16.98 -23.98 -12.77
N SER A 204 -16.19 -23.54 -13.75
CA SER A 204 -16.60 -22.46 -14.65
C SER A 204 -17.77 -22.91 -15.52
N LYS A 205 -18.86 -22.13 -15.54
CA LYS A 205 -20.00 -22.31 -16.45
C LYS A 205 -19.73 -21.78 -17.88
N GLY A 206 -18.51 -21.34 -18.16
CA GLY A 206 -18.07 -20.83 -19.46
C GLY A 206 -18.38 -19.34 -19.70
N PRO A 207 -17.74 -18.71 -20.71
CA PRO A 207 -17.81 -17.26 -20.92
C PRO A 207 -19.21 -16.71 -21.20
N ALA A 208 -20.08 -17.46 -21.88
CA ALA A 208 -21.44 -17.00 -22.21
C ALA A 208 -22.32 -16.85 -20.96
N TYR A 209 -22.23 -17.79 -20.02
CA TYR A 209 -22.94 -17.70 -18.76
C TYR A 209 -22.36 -16.59 -17.88
N LEU A 210 -21.03 -16.53 -17.79
CA LEU A 210 -20.34 -15.52 -16.99
C LEU A 210 -20.60 -14.09 -17.49
N ALA A 211 -20.66 -13.88 -18.81
CA ALA A 211 -21.01 -12.59 -19.39
C ALA A 211 -22.37 -12.08 -18.88
N LYS A 212 -23.38 -12.95 -18.80
CA LYS A 212 -24.69 -12.61 -18.23
C LYS A 212 -24.62 -12.23 -16.75
N GLU A 213 -23.79 -12.90 -15.95
CA GLU A 213 -23.57 -12.50 -14.55
C GLU A 213 -22.94 -11.10 -14.47
N PHE A 214 -21.98 -10.78 -15.34
CA PHE A 214 -21.39 -9.43 -15.40
C PHE A 214 -22.39 -8.38 -15.88
N GLU A 215 -23.24 -8.67 -16.87
CA GLU A 215 -24.32 -7.78 -17.32
C GLU A 215 -25.31 -7.46 -16.19
N GLN A 216 -25.62 -8.45 -15.35
CA GLN A 216 -26.52 -8.27 -14.20
C GLN A 216 -25.87 -7.47 -13.07
N GLU A 217 -24.59 -7.73 -12.77
CA GLU A 217 -23.85 -7.04 -11.70
C GLU A 217 -23.48 -5.60 -12.10
N TYR A 218 -23.20 -5.38 -13.38
CA TYR A 218 -22.74 -4.10 -13.93
C TYR A 218 -23.62 -3.62 -15.10
N PRO A 219 -24.93 -3.38 -14.88
CA PRO A 219 -25.89 -3.11 -15.95
C PRO A 219 -25.66 -1.80 -16.70
N ASN A 220 -24.94 -0.86 -16.09
CA ASN A 220 -24.68 0.49 -16.64
C ASN A 220 -23.28 0.63 -17.26
N VAL A 221 -22.57 -0.49 -17.47
CA VAL A 221 -21.21 -0.49 -17.97
C VAL A 221 -21.20 -0.99 -19.41
N ALA A 222 -20.77 -0.13 -20.33
CA ALA A 222 -20.68 -0.43 -21.75
C ALA A 222 -19.43 -1.26 -22.07
N ILE A 223 -19.45 -2.53 -21.69
CA ILE A 223 -18.40 -3.52 -22.03
C ILE A 223 -19.05 -4.72 -22.70
N GLU A 224 -18.47 -5.16 -23.82
CA GLU A 224 -18.82 -6.44 -24.45
C GLU A 224 -18.24 -7.61 -23.64
N TRP A 225 -18.94 -7.98 -22.56
CA TRP A 225 -18.46 -8.90 -21.53
C TRP A 225 -17.99 -10.26 -22.07
N PHE A 226 -18.72 -10.82 -23.04
CA PHE A 226 -18.36 -12.09 -23.64
C PHE A 226 -16.98 -12.03 -24.34
N THR A 227 -16.72 -10.94 -25.05
CA THR A 227 -15.44 -10.70 -25.72
C THR A 227 -14.34 -10.47 -24.70
N ALA A 228 -14.56 -9.57 -23.73
CA ALA A 228 -13.59 -9.27 -22.68
C ALA A 228 -13.16 -10.52 -21.88
N LEU A 229 -14.10 -11.43 -21.59
CA LEU A 229 -13.85 -12.70 -20.88
C LEU A 229 -13.01 -13.70 -21.68
N LYS A 230 -12.93 -13.56 -23.00
CA LYS A 230 -12.11 -14.39 -23.90
C LYS A 230 -10.76 -13.75 -24.21
N THR A 231 -10.67 -12.43 -24.17
CA THR A 231 -9.45 -11.66 -24.38
C THR A 231 -8.59 -11.70 -23.12
N ARG A 232 -7.43 -12.38 -23.14
CA ARG A 232 -6.61 -12.63 -21.92
C ARG A 232 -5.62 -11.53 -21.56
N GLN A 233 -5.35 -10.66 -22.51
CA GLN A 233 -4.40 -9.56 -22.43
C GLN A 233 -4.84 -8.48 -23.41
N GLU A 234 -4.31 -7.28 -23.28
CA GLU A 234 -4.57 -6.20 -24.20
C GLU A 234 -4.25 -6.61 -25.66
N SER A 235 -5.29 -6.68 -26.49
CA SER A 235 -5.19 -7.16 -27.87
C SER A 235 -5.44 -6.02 -28.86
N SER A 236 -6.49 -5.24 -28.64
CA SER A 236 -6.83 -4.02 -29.34
C SER A 236 -6.78 -2.81 -28.41
N PHE A 237 -6.60 -1.63 -28.98
CA PHE A 237 -6.55 -0.38 -28.23
C PHE A 237 -7.87 -0.14 -27.48
N GLY A 238 -7.79 0.22 -26.19
CA GLY A 238 -8.94 0.59 -25.37
C GLY A 238 -9.94 -0.54 -25.04
N GLU A 239 -9.79 -1.72 -25.63
CA GLU A 239 -10.71 -2.84 -25.38
C GLU A 239 -10.47 -3.50 -24.02
N ALA A 240 -11.56 -3.86 -23.35
CA ALA A 240 -11.49 -4.58 -22.09
C ALA A 240 -10.94 -6.00 -22.28
N TYR A 241 -10.13 -6.45 -21.33
CA TYR A 241 -9.53 -7.78 -21.32
C TYR A 241 -9.57 -8.37 -19.91
N SER A 242 -9.32 -9.67 -19.78
CA SER A 242 -9.51 -10.39 -18.53
C SER A 242 -8.37 -11.32 -18.17
N PHE A 243 -8.02 -11.36 -16.90
CA PHE A 243 -7.15 -12.38 -16.34
C PHE A 243 -7.84 -13.08 -15.16
N LYS A 244 -7.25 -14.18 -14.73
CA LYS A 244 -7.79 -15.00 -13.65
C LYS A 244 -6.74 -15.26 -12.60
N PHE A 245 -7.16 -15.28 -11.35
CA PHE A 245 -6.35 -15.75 -10.24
C PHE A 245 -7.26 -16.41 -9.21
N ASN A 246 -6.67 -17.09 -8.23
CA ASN A 246 -7.43 -17.79 -7.21
C ASN A 246 -7.21 -17.16 -5.85
N ILE A 247 -8.27 -17.10 -5.05
CA ILE A 247 -8.19 -16.74 -3.63
C ILE A 247 -8.48 -18.00 -2.82
N PRO A 248 -7.47 -18.56 -2.10
CA PRO A 248 -7.69 -19.63 -1.16
C PRO A 248 -8.07 -19.08 0.22
N VAL A 249 -8.86 -19.87 0.96
CA VAL A 249 -9.06 -19.74 2.41
C VAL A 249 -8.87 -21.11 3.04
N GLU A 250 -8.22 -21.14 4.19
CA GLU A 250 -7.88 -22.39 4.87
C GLU A 250 -7.94 -22.19 6.39
N TRP A 251 -8.58 -23.15 7.05
CA TRP A 251 -8.63 -23.24 8.50
C TRP A 251 -8.25 -24.66 8.94
N GLU A 252 -7.52 -24.73 10.05
CA GLU A 252 -7.11 -25.98 10.68
C GLU A 252 -7.52 -25.94 12.15
N PHE A 253 -8.28 -26.94 12.57
CA PHE A 253 -8.78 -27.11 13.93
C PHE A 253 -8.22 -28.39 14.51
N THR A 254 -7.72 -28.35 15.74
CA THR A 254 -7.24 -29.54 16.46
C THR A 254 -8.23 -29.88 17.56
N PHE A 255 -8.59 -31.16 17.66
CA PHE A 255 -9.54 -31.70 18.63
C PHE A 255 -8.83 -32.63 19.61
N ASP A 256 -9.34 -32.72 20.83
CA ASP A 256 -8.81 -33.62 21.85
C ASP A 256 -9.11 -35.09 21.52
N SER A 257 -10.31 -35.37 20.99
CA SER A 257 -10.70 -36.68 20.48
C SER A 257 -11.14 -36.62 19.02
N VAL A 258 -10.84 -37.68 18.27
CA VAL A 258 -11.30 -37.87 16.88
C VAL A 258 -12.83 -37.93 16.80
N THR A 259 -13.49 -38.38 17.87
CA THR A 259 -14.97 -38.46 17.94
C THR A 259 -15.64 -37.09 18.01
N ASP A 260 -14.91 -36.06 18.40
CA ASP A 260 -15.45 -34.70 18.58
C ASP A 260 -15.39 -33.90 17.28
N ILE A 261 -14.73 -34.46 16.25
CA ILE A 261 -14.58 -33.81 14.95
C ILE A 261 -15.95 -33.83 14.25
N PRO A 262 -16.52 -32.67 13.87
CA PRO A 262 -17.79 -32.62 13.17
C PRO A 262 -17.68 -33.29 11.81
N THR A 263 -18.74 -33.99 11.41
CA THR A 263 -18.83 -34.58 10.08
C THR A 263 -19.45 -33.56 9.14
N LEU A 264 -18.66 -33.05 8.20
CA LEU A 264 -19.10 -32.10 7.17
C LEU A 264 -19.17 -32.84 5.83
N GLU A 265 -20.34 -33.41 5.52
CA GLU A 265 -20.53 -34.36 4.41
C GLU A 265 -20.57 -33.69 3.03
N ASP A 266 -21.07 -32.46 2.96
CA ASP A 266 -21.28 -31.73 1.71
C ASP A 266 -20.88 -30.25 1.81
N LYS A 267 -21.08 -29.52 0.70
CA LYS A 267 -20.72 -28.11 0.59
C LYS A 267 -21.55 -27.27 1.56
N GLU A 268 -22.84 -27.58 1.67
CA GLU A 268 -23.82 -26.88 2.49
C GLU A 268 -23.45 -26.99 3.98
N ALA A 269 -23.14 -28.19 4.47
CA ALA A 269 -22.66 -28.40 5.84
C ALA A 269 -21.38 -27.62 6.15
N ILE A 270 -20.45 -27.52 5.19
CA ILE A 270 -19.24 -26.71 5.36
C ILE A 270 -19.59 -25.21 5.43
N MET A 271 -20.50 -24.73 4.58
CA MET A 271 -20.92 -23.32 4.56
C MET A 271 -21.66 -22.94 5.84
N ASP A 272 -22.52 -23.81 6.35
CA ASP A 272 -23.23 -23.61 7.61
C ASP A 272 -22.23 -23.52 8.78
N TRP A 273 -21.29 -24.47 8.87
CA TRP A 273 -20.22 -24.44 9.87
C TRP A 273 -19.38 -23.16 9.83
N ILE A 274 -19.03 -22.68 8.63
CA ILE A 274 -18.30 -21.41 8.45
C ILE A 274 -19.15 -20.21 8.92
N SER A 275 -20.44 -20.21 8.60
CA SER A 275 -21.35 -19.10 8.89
C SER A 275 -21.70 -19.00 10.38
N GLU A 276 -21.71 -20.12 11.10
CA GLU A 276 -21.93 -20.17 12.54
C GLU A 276 -20.72 -19.71 13.36
N SER A 277 -19.52 -19.71 12.77
CA SER A 277 -18.30 -19.18 13.42
C SER A 277 -18.14 -17.69 13.13
N PRO A 278 -18.21 -16.80 14.14
CA PRO A 278 -18.03 -15.37 13.93
C PRO A 278 -16.69 -15.01 13.28
N GLU A 279 -15.64 -15.74 13.64
CA GLU A 279 -14.28 -15.51 13.13
C GLU A 279 -14.14 -15.88 11.65
N MET A 280 -14.67 -17.05 11.24
CA MET A 280 -14.63 -17.46 9.84
C MET A 280 -15.58 -16.63 8.96
N ALA A 281 -16.78 -16.32 9.48
CA ALA A 281 -17.73 -15.46 8.81
C ALA A 281 -17.15 -14.05 8.58
N GLU A 282 -16.43 -13.48 9.55
CA GLU A 282 -15.76 -12.19 9.39
C GLU A 282 -14.71 -12.22 8.25
N VAL A 283 -13.96 -13.32 8.11
CA VAL A 283 -13.01 -13.49 7.00
C VAL A 283 -13.74 -13.46 5.66
N ILE A 284 -14.82 -14.24 5.49
CA ILE A 284 -15.58 -14.26 4.23
C ILE A 284 -16.25 -12.92 3.95
N TYR A 285 -16.81 -12.27 4.97
CA TYR A 285 -17.41 -10.94 4.86
C TYR A 285 -16.40 -9.91 4.36
N LYS A 286 -15.18 -9.91 4.91
CA LYS A 286 -14.10 -9.01 4.47
C LYS A 286 -13.64 -9.26 3.05
N LEU A 287 -13.72 -10.50 2.57
CA LEU A 287 -13.46 -10.80 1.18
C LEU A 287 -14.56 -10.23 0.27
N GLN A 288 -15.76 -9.91 0.75
CA GLN A 288 -16.87 -9.47 -0.10
C GLN A 288 -17.12 -10.41 -1.29
N ILE A 289 -16.79 -11.70 -1.13
CA ILE A 289 -17.04 -12.75 -2.11
C ILE A 289 -18.11 -13.65 -1.48
N PRO A 290 -19.24 -13.88 -2.17
CA PRO A 290 -20.28 -14.75 -1.65
C PRO A 290 -19.74 -16.16 -1.34
N ILE A 291 -20.13 -16.71 -0.19
CA ILE A 291 -19.58 -17.97 0.33
C ILE A 291 -19.81 -19.14 -0.66
N GLU A 292 -20.89 -19.10 -1.43
CA GLU A 292 -21.24 -20.09 -2.44
C GLU A 292 -20.35 -20.05 -3.68
N LYS A 293 -19.60 -18.95 -3.89
CA LYS A 293 -18.63 -18.79 -4.98
C LYS A 293 -17.28 -19.44 -4.67
N PHE A 294 -17.13 -20.07 -3.50
CA PHE A 294 -15.98 -20.91 -3.17
C PHE A 294 -16.29 -22.38 -3.43
N ARG A 295 -15.27 -23.11 -3.88
CA ARG A 295 -15.27 -24.57 -3.87
C ARG A 295 -14.76 -25.04 -2.52
N TRP A 296 -15.66 -25.56 -1.70
CA TRP A 296 -15.40 -26.02 -0.35
C TRP A 296 -14.98 -27.48 -0.29
N ARG A 297 -14.05 -27.80 0.61
CA ARG A 297 -13.64 -29.16 0.97
C ARG A 297 -13.27 -29.22 2.45
N SER A 298 -13.72 -30.27 3.12
CA SER A 298 -13.27 -30.65 4.46
C SER A 298 -12.38 -31.90 4.35
N THR A 299 -11.42 -32.05 5.26
CA THR A 299 -10.61 -33.27 5.37
C THR A 299 -10.20 -33.47 6.82
N VAL A 300 -10.35 -34.70 7.31
CA VAL A 300 -9.86 -35.08 8.64
C VAL A 300 -8.48 -35.73 8.51
N LYS A 301 -7.50 -35.28 9.30
CA LYS A 301 -6.15 -35.85 9.37
C LYS A 301 -5.74 -36.03 10.83
N GLY A 302 -5.74 -37.27 11.32
CA GLY A 302 -5.51 -37.54 12.75
C GLY A 302 -6.62 -36.90 13.59
N ASN A 303 -6.25 -36.08 14.56
CA ASN A 303 -7.18 -35.32 15.40
C ASN A 303 -7.47 -33.91 14.87
N LYS A 304 -7.23 -33.65 13.57
CA LYS A 304 -7.40 -32.34 12.97
C LYS A 304 -8.48 -32.32 11.90
N LEU A 305 -9.30 -31.27 11.91
CA LEU A 305 -10.19 -30.90 10.81
C LEU A 305 -9.55 -29.78 10.00
N ILE A 306 -9.43 -29.99 8.69
CA ILE A 306 -8.92 -28.99 7.75
C ILE A 306 -10.07 -28.61 6.82
N ILE A 307 -10.42 -27.32 6.80
CA ILE A 307 -11.43 -26.76 5.89
C ILE A 307 -10.71 -25.87 4.88
N LYS A 308 -10.94 -26.12 3.59
CA LYS A 308 -10.37 -25.34 2.49
C LYS A 308 -11.46 -24.83 1.56
N GLY A 309 -11.40 -23.55 1.25
CA GLY A 309 -12.17 -22.90 0.20
C GLY A 309 -11.26 -22.37 -0.89
N LYS A 310 -11.70 -22.46 -2.14
CA LYS A 310 -11.00 -21.80 -3.25
C LYS A 310 -11.97 -21.23 -4.28
N THR A 311 -11.88 -19.94 -4.54
CA THR A 311 -12.63 -19.27 -5.60
C THR A 311 -11.69 -18.82 -6.71
N THR A 312 -12.18 -18.85 -7.95
CA THR A 312 -11.50 -18.21 -9.08
C THR A 312 -12.12 -16.84 -9.30
N VAL A 313 -11.27 -15.81 -9.24
CA VAL A 313 -11.63 -14.43 -9.58
C VAL A 313 -11.39 -14.22 -11.07
N LEU A 314 -12.40 -13.67 -11.74
CA LEU A 314 -12.32 -13.10 -13.07
C LEU A 314 -12.15 -11.60 -12.90
N CYS A 315 -10.98 -11.07 -13.23
CA CYS A 315 -10.75 -9.63 -13.25
C CYS A 315 -10.80 -9.16 -14.70
N ILE A 316 -11.80 -8.35 -15.03
CA ILE A 316 -11.89 -7.64 -16.31
C ILE A 316 -11.33 -6.23 -16.09
N LEU A 317 -10.31 -5.88 -16.86
CA LEU A 317 -9.73 -4.54 -16.88
C LEU A 317 -10.28 -3.80 -18.09
N ALA A 318 -10.93 -2.66 -17.84
CA ALA A 318 -11.31 -1.71 -18.88
C ALA A 318 -10.36 -0.51 -18.82
N PRO A 319 -9.50 -0.31 -19.83
CA PRO A 319 -8.61 0.85 -19.86
C PRO A 319 -9.40 2.17 -19.75
N ILE A 320 -8.85 3.14 -19.02
CA ILE A 320 -9.46 4.47 -18.91
C ILE A 320 -8.95 5.33 -20.06
N LEU A 321 -9.87 5.81 -20.88
CA LEU A 321 -9.60 6.62 -22.07
C LEU A 321 -9.87 8.10 -21.78
N GLN A 322 -9.28 8.99 -22.58
CA GLN A 322 -9.58 10.41 -22.46
C GLN A 322 -11.05 10.69 -22.79
N SER A 323 -11.67 11.60 -22.03
CA SER A 323 -13.09 11.94 -22.22
C SER A 323 -13.37 12.62 -23.55
N ASN A 324 -12.37 13.32 -24.11
CA ASN A 324 -12.43 14.07 -25.36
C ASN A 324 -11.78 13.33 -26.54
N ASP A 325 -11.02 12.26 -26.30
CA ASP A 325 -10.45 11.41 -27.35
C ASP A 325 -10.41 9.94 -26.93
N VAL A 326 -11.32 9.15 -27.50
CA VAL A 326 -11.40 7.71 -27.26
C VAL A 326 -10.30 6.92 -27.95
N ASN A 327 -9.37 7.57 -28.66
CA ASN A 327 -8.19 6.95 -29.26
C ASN A 327 -6.91 7.14 -28.43
N GLU A 328 -7.01 7.77 -27.26
CA GLU A 328 -5.91 7.95 -26.33
C GLU A 328 -6.26 7.46 -24.92
N TYR A 329 -5.28 6.85 -24.23
CA TYR A 329 -5.45 6.56 -22.81
C TYR A 329 -5.47 7.88 -22.03
N GLN A 330 -6.26 7.91 -20.96
CA GLN A 330 -6.20 9.00 -20.00
C GLN A 330 -4.80 9.04 -19.38
N ASN A 331 -4.19 10.22 -19.38
CA ASN A 331 -2.90 10.43 -18.75
C ASN A 331 -3.00 10.13 -17.24
N ALA A 332 -2.12 9.27 -16.72
CA ALA A 332 -2.09 8.86 -15.31
C ALA A 332 -1.37 9.91 -14.43
N THR A 333 -1.83 11.16 -14.51
CA THR A 333 -1.30 12.28 -13.73
C THR A 333 -1.83 12.22 -12.30
N VAL A 334 -0.94 12.24 -11.31
CA VAL A 334 -1.28 12.00 -9.89
C VAL A 334 -2.08 13.12 -9.25
N GLU A 335 -2.07 14.31 -9.86
CA GLU A 335 -2.88 15.47 -9.49
C GLU A 335 -4.34 15.36 -9.92
N ASP A 336 -4.72 14.42 -10.79
CA ASP A 336 -6.09 14.27 -11.26
C ASP A 336 -6.95 13.59 -10.17
N PRO A 337 -7.88 14.32 -9.50
CA PRO A 337 -8.69 13.77 -8.43
C PRO A 337 -9.75 12.77 -8.91
N SER A 338 -9.98 12.67 -10.23
CA SER A 338 -10.84 11.64 -10.82
C SER A 338 -10.12 10.28 -10.93
N LEU A 339 -8.78 10.30 -10.90
CA LEU A 339 -7.90 9.15 -11.08
C LEU A 339 -7.17 8.73 -9.81
N TYR A 340 -7.00 9.65 -8.86
CA TYR A 340 -6.24 9.41 -7.64
C TYR A 340 -6.98 9.90 -6.40
N GLN A 341 -6.89 9.08 -5.34
CA GLN A 341 -7.22 9.50 -3.99
C GLN A 341 -5.98 10.15 -3.38
N ILE A 342 -6.11 11.40 -2.97
CA ILE A 342 -5.09 12.17 -2.26
C ILE A 342 -5.58 12.32 -0.82
N LEU A 343 -4.75 11.97 0.16
CA LEU A 343 -5.05 12.12 1.58
C LEU A 343 -4.02 12.95 2.31
#